data_AF-A0A2H0XLV2-F1
#
_entry.id   AF-A0A2H0XLV2-F1
#
_cell.length_a   1.000
_cell.length_b   1.000
_cell.length_c   1.000
_cell.angle_alpha   90.00
_cell.angle_beta   90.00
_cell.angle_gamma   90.00
#
_symmetry.space_group_name_H-M   'P 1'
#
loop_
_entity.id
_entity.type
_entity.pdbx_description
1 polymer ?
#
loop_
_entity_poly.entity_id
_entity_poly.type
_entity_poly.pdbx_seq_one_letter_code
_entity_poly.pdbx_strand_id
1 'polypeptide(L)'
;MELKFDSKLDFQIEVINFIVDLFKGQTNQIKKIISQGVPNILDLSKEKILENLQEVQKRNGSPVSNDLQEPFFSHSALREG
;
A
#
# COMPACT_ATOMS: atom_id res chain seq x y z
N MET A 1 15.20 33.09 -0.07
CA MET A 1 14.42 32.04 0.61
C MET A 1 15.05 30.72 0.29
N GLU A 2 15.38 29.92 1.30
CA GLU A 2 15.83 28.53 1.12
C GLU A 2 14.71 27.61 1.59
N LEU A 3 14.21 26.75 0.72
CA LEU A 3 13.28 25.70 1.08
C LEU A 3 14.07 24.63 1.85
N LYS A 4 13.69 24.36 3.10
CA LYS A 4 14.26 23.30 3.92
C LYS A 4 13.21 22.23 4.13
N PHE A 5 13.62 20.97 3.99
CA PHE A 5 12.76 19.83 4.27
C PHE A 5 12.49 19.76 5.78
N ASP A 6 11.20 19.77 6.14
CA ASP A 6 10.74 19.44 7.47
C ASP A 6 10.10 18.05 7.41
N SER A 7 10.70 17.11 8.14
CA SER A 7 10.29 15.70 8.18
C SER A 7 9.23 15.41 9.25
N LYS A 8 8.80 16.43 10.00
CA LYS A 8 7.98 16.27 11.20
C LYS A 8 6.63 16.95 11.09
N LEU A 9 6.22 17.31 9.88
CA LEU A 9 4.90 17.89 9.65
C LEU A 9 3.83 16.82 9.93
N ASP A 10 2.85 17.15 10.78
CA ASP A 10 1.85 16.19 11.25
C ASP A 10 1.11 15.48 10.10
N PHE A 11 0.72 16.24 9.07
CA PHE A 11 0.04 15.67 7.89
C PHE A 11 0.91 14.66 7.12
N GLN A 12 2.25 14.82 7.13
CA GLN A 12 3.14 13.84 6.50
C GLN A 12 3.14 12.54 7.30
N ILE A 13 3.22 12.64 8.62
CA ILE A 13 3.19 11.49 9.53
C ILE A 13 1.84 10.78 9.45
N GLU A 14 0.73 11.52 9.36
CA GLU A 14 -0.60 10.97 9.16
C GLU A 14 -0.72 10.17 7.87
N VAL A 15 -0.22 10.69 6.74
CA VAL A 15 -0.23 9.99 5.45
C VAL A 15 0.64 8.72 5.50
N ILE A 16 1.82 8.79 6.14
CA ILE A 16 2.69 7.62 6.31
C ILE A 16 1.95 6.54 7.10
N ASN A 17 1.36 6.90 8.24
CA ASN A 17 0.61 5.96 9.08
C ASN A 17 -0.60 5.37 8.35
N PHE A 18 -1.32 6.20 7.57
CA PHE A 18 -2.42 5.73 6.72
C PHE A 18 -1.97 4.62 5.78
N ILE A 19 -0.85 4.81 5.07
CA ILE A 19 -0.33 3.84 4.11
C ILE A 19 0.19 2.59 4.82
N VAL A 20 0.94 2.75 5.92
CA VAL A 20 1.49 1.63 6.69
C VAL A 20 0.38 0.72 7.21
N ASP A 21 -0.70 1.30 7.71
CA ASP A 21 -1.82 0.54 8.27
C ASP A 21 -2.59 -0.29 7.23
N LEU A 22 -2.54 0.07 5.93
CA LEU A 22 -3.09 -0.78 4.86
C LEU A 22 -2.40 -2.16 4.83
N PHE A 23 -1.13 -2.23 5.22
CA PHE A 23 -0.32 -3.45 5.21
C PHE A 23 -0.22 -4.11 6.59
N LYS A 24 -1.06 -3.73 7.55
CA LYS A 24 -1.12 -4.35 8.88
C LYS A 24 -1.36 -5.87 8.77
N GLY A 25 -0.50 -6.64 9.44
CA GLY A 25 -0.51 -8.11 9.38
C GLY A 25 0.40 -8.71 8.31
N GLN A 26 1.04 -7.89 7.47
CA GLN A 26 2.07 -8.34 6.54
C GLN A 26 3.22 -8.99 7.33
N THR A 27 3.59 -10.21 6.95
CA THR A 27 4.71 -10.89 7.58
C THR A 27 6.02 -10.42 6.97
N ASN A 28 7.02 -10.13 7.82
CA ASN A 28 8.40 -9.90 7.35
C ASN A 28 9.10 -11.24 7.14
N GLN A 29 8.52 -12.07 6.25
CA GLN A 29 9.17 -13.30 5.86
C GLN A 29 10.25 -12.95 4.83
N ILE A 30 11.51 -12.92 5.28
CA ILE A 30 12.66 -13.02 4.39
C ILE A 30 12.60 -14.44 3.80
N LYS A 31 11.80 -14.62 2.75
CA LYS A 31 11.79 -15.89 2.02
C LYS A 31 13.08 -16.00 1.22
N LYS A 32 13.57 -17.23 1.17
CA LYS A 32 14.83 -17.69 0.57
C LYS A 32 15.19 -16.86 -0.66
N ILE A 33 16.40 -16.28 -0.65
CA ILE A 33 17.01 -15.65 -1.82
C ILE A 33 16.87 -16.64 -2.98
N ILE A 34 16.10 -16.27 -4.00
CA ILE A 34 16.06 -17.03 -5.25
C ILE A 34 17.30 -16.63 -6.06
N SER A 35 17.69 -17.44 -7.04
CA SER A 35 18.86 -17.14 -7.87
C SER A 35 18.80 -15.76 -8.54
N GLN A 36 17.60 -15.17 -8.66
CA GLN A 36 17.36 -13.84 -9.22
C GLN A 36 17.20 -12.70 -8.18
N GLY A 37 17.31 -12.95 -6.86
CA GLY A 37 17.26 -11.91 -5.82
C GLY A 37 16.32 -12.19 -4.65
N VAL A 38 16.02 -11.14 -3.88
CA VAL A 38 15.01 -11.18 -2.80
C VAL A 38 13.66 -10.75 -3.38
N PRO A 39 12.63 -11.62 -3.35
CA PRO A 39 11.32 -11.27 -3.88
C PRO A 39 10.62 -10.23 -2.98
N ASN A 40 9.97 -9.25 -3.61
CA ASN A 40 9.04 -8.36 -2.92
C ASN A 40 7.68 -9.05 -2.82
N ILE A 41 7.42 -9.69 -1.67
CA ILE A 41 6.21 -10.51 -1.46
C ILE A 41 5.18 -9.70 -0.69
N LEU A 42 3.98 -9.56 -1.25
CA LEU A 42 2.78 -9.19 -0.52
C LEU A 42 2.08 -10.48 -0.08
N ASP A 43 2.07 -10.74 1.22
CA ASP A 43 1.57 -11.99 1.84
C ASP A 43 0.13 -11.82 2.38
N LEU A 44 -0.40 -10.59 2.31
CA LEU A 44 -1.77 -10.29 2.68
C LEU A 44 -2.76 -10.76 1.62
N SER A 45 -3.85 -11.40 2.05
CA SER A 45 -4.98 -11.69 1.17
C SER A 45 -5.72 -10.41 0.77
N LYS A 46 -6.47 -10.46 -0.33
CA LYS A 46 -7.30 -9.33 -0.77
C LYS A 46 -8.30 -8.91 0.32
N GLU A 47 -8.89 -9.88 1.02
CA GLU A 47 -9.85 -9.66 2.09
C GLU A 47 -9.18 -8.93 3.27
N LYS A 48 -7.93 -9.30 3.61
CA LYS A 48 -7.20 -8.63 4.68
C LYS A 48 -6.81 -7.20 4.31
N ILE A 49 -6.42 -6.96 3.07
CA ILE A 49 -6.15 -5.60 2.57
C ILE A 49 -7.42 -4.76 2.60
N LEU A 50 -8.57 -5.32 2.19
CA LEU A 50 -9.86 -4.64 2.25
C LEU A 50 -10.26 -4.31 3.69
N GLU A 51 -10.12 -5.26 4.62
CA GLU A 51 -10.38 -5.05 6.04
C GLU A 51 -9.54 -3.87 6.59
N ASN A 52 -8.23 -3.88 6.33
CA ASN A 52 -7.33 -2.82 6.75
C ASN A 52 -7.72 -1.46 6.13
N LEU A 53 -8.06 -1.43 4.84
CA LEU A 53 -8.55 -0.22 4.17
C LEU A 53 -9.78 0.35 4.86
N GLN A 54 -10.75 -0.51 5.19
CA GLN A 54 -11.98 -0.10 5.88
C GLN A 54 -11.69 0.42 7.31
N GLU A 55 -10.76 -0.20 8.06
CA GLU A 55 -10.32 0.32 9.36
C GLU A 55 -9.75 1.73 9.24
N VAL A 56 -8.86 1.94 8.27
CA VAL A 56 -8.20 3.23 8.04
C VAL A 56 -9.20 4.29 7.54
N GLN A 57 -10.12 3.95 6.64
CA GLN A 57 -11.17 4.87 6.17
C GLN A 57 -12.07 5.33 7.31
N LYS A 58 -12.51 4.40 8.19
CA LYS A 58 -13.33 4.73 9.36
C LYS A 58 -12.60 5.70 10.30
N ARG A 59 -11.31 5.45 10.59
CA ARG A 59 -10.51 6.32 11.46
C ARG A 59 -10.37 7.74 10.91
N ASN A 60 -10.29 7.90 9.59
CA ASN A 60 -10.09 9.19 8.92
C ASN A 60 -11.41 9.83 8.44
N GLY A 61 -12.58 9.28 8.81
CA GLY A 61 -13.87 9.83 8.39
C GLY A 61 -14.15 9.76 6.88
N SER A 62 -13.49 8.85 6.16
CA SER A 62 -13.68 8.65 4.73
C SER A 62 -14.76 7.59 4.45
N PRO A 63 -15.47 7.67 3.30
CA PRO A 63 -16.42 6.63 2.89
C PRO A 63 -15.76 5.26 2.85
N VAL A 64 -16.44 4.26 3.42
CA VAL A 64 -15.94 2.90 3.51
C VAL A 64 -16.16 2.17 2.19
N SER A 65 -15.10 1.55 1.66
CA SER A 65 -15.14 0.75 0.44
C SER A 65 -15.66 -0.66 0.72
N ASN A 66 -16.49 -1.19 -0.18
CA ASN A 66 -16.98 -2.57 -0.10
C ASN A 66 -16.12 -3.58 -0.88
N ASP A 67 -15.23 -3.09 -1.73
CA ASP A 67 -14.38 -3.91 -2.60
C ASP A 67 -13.07 -3.20 -2.90
N LEU A 68 -12.05 -3.97 -3.31
CA LEU A 68 -10.81 -3.45 -3.87
C LEU A 68 -10.98 -3.31 -5.38
N GLN A 69 -10.72 -2.13 -5.92
CA GLN A 69 -10.73 -1.97 -7.36
C GLN A 69 -9.56 -2.74 -7.98
N GLU A 70 -9.87 -3.52 -9.01
CA GLU A 70 -8.83 -4.12 -9.84
C GLU A 70 -7.95 -3.00 -10.43
N PRO A 71 -6.62 -3.18 -10.50
CA PRO A 71 -5.76 -2.13 -11.01
C PRO A 71 -6.17 -1.77 -12.43
N PHE A 72 -6.36 -0.48 -12.69
CA PHE A 72 -6.57 0.04 -14.04
C PHE A 72 -5.26 -0.10 -14.84
N PHE A 73 -4.93 -1.30 -15.31
CA PHE A 73 -3.93 -1.48 -16.34
C PHE A 73 -4.58 -1.11 -17.68
N SER A 74 -4.28 0.10 -18.18
CA SER A 74 -4.64 0.47 -19.54
C SER A 74 -4.04 -0.58 -20.50
N HIS A 75 -4.89 -1.28 -21.25
CA HIS A 75 -4.52 -2.37 -22.16
C HIS A 75 -3.71 -1.92 -23.40
N SER A 76 -3.09 -0.74 -23.39
CA SER A 76 -2.38 -0.17 -24.53
C SER A 76 -0.91 -0.55 -24.65
N ALA A 77 -0.37 -1.44 -23.80
CA ALA A 77 1.07 -1.75 -23.80
C ALA A 77 1.44 -3.18 -24.27
N LEU A 78 0.51 -3.99 -24.78
CA LEU A 78 0.82 -5.35 -25.27
C LEU A 78 0.22 -5.66 -26.65
N ARG A 79 0.32 -4.70 -27.58
CA ARG A 79 0.20 -4.97 -29.01
C ARG A 79 1.48 -4.54 -29.72
N GLU A 80 2.55 -5.30 -29.51
CA GLU A 80 3.65 -5.36 -30.47
C GLU A 80 4.11 -6.83 -30.60
N GLY A 81 4.09 -7.33 -31.84
CA GLY A 81 4.66 -8.63 -32.24
C GLY A 81 3.63 -9.67 -32.65
#